data_AF-A0A529KE09-F1
#
_entry.id   AF-A0A529KE09-F1
#
_cell.length_a   1.000
_cell.length_b   1.000
_cell.length_c   1.000
_cell.angle_alpha   90.00
_cell.angle_beta   90.00
_cell.angle_gamma   90.00
#
_symmetry.space_group_name_H-M   'P 1'
#
loop_
_entity.id
_entity.type
_entity.pdbx_description
1 polymer ?
#
loop_
_entity_poly.entity_id
_entity_poly.type
_entity_poly.pdbx_seq_one_letter_code
_entity_poly.pdbx_strand_id
1 'polypeptide(L)' 'MLLSPYPTTGEKIRITLLWLWCGMVILFLLVPILVPVPLSFNSGAFFIFPLEGISTRWYEVVLGTQRWQSAIGNSLI' A
#
# COMPACT_ATOMS: atom_id res chain seq x y z
N MET A 1 -26.39 16.57 5.19
CA MET A 1 -26.92 15.20 5.36
C MET A 1 -26.90 14.57 3.97
N LEU A 2 -25.97 13.63 3.67
CA LEU A 2 -25.83 13.07 2.31
C LEU A 2 -27.08 12.30 1.85
N LEU A 3 -27.91 11.87 2.80
CA LEU A 3 -29.24 11.33 2.57
C LEU A 3 -30.26 12.37 3.05
N SER A 4 -31.31 12.59 2.26
CA SER A 4 -32.53 13.24 2.72
C SER A 4 -33.15 12.40 3.85
N PRO A 5 -33.85 12.98 4.84
CA PRO A 5 -34.54 12.24 5.91
C PRO A 5 -35.50 11.15 5.40
N TYR A 6 -35.95 11.22 4.14
CA TYR A 6 -36.72 10.18 3.45
C TYR A 6 -36.03 9.78 2.14
N PRO A 7 -35.05 8.85 2.19
CA PRO A 7 -34.26 8.50 1.02
C PRO A 7 -35.03 7.56 0.08
N THR A 8 -35.18 7.98 -1.17
CA THR A 8 -35.71 7.15 -2.25
C THR A 8 -34.75 6.01 -2.58
N THR A 9 -35.26 4.90 -3.11
CA THR A 9 -34.42 3.74 -3.51
C THR A 9 -33.29 4.15 -4.48
N GLY A 10 -33.55 5.12 -5.36
CA GLY A 10 -32.55 5.66 -6.28
C GLY A 10 -31.41 6.40 -5.59
N GLU A 11 -31.67 7.16 -4.53
CA GLU A 11 -30.62 7.86 -3.77
C GLU A 11 -29.70 6.88 -3.04
N LYS A 12 -30.24 5.82 -2.46
CA LYS A 12 -29.45 4.76 -1.83
C LYS A 12 -28.49 4.10 -2.83
N ILE A 13 -29.00 3.73 -4.01
CA ILE A 13 -28.21 3.11 -5.07
C ILE A 13 -27.07 4.05 -5.51
N ARG A 14 -27.37 5.33 -5.76
CA ARG A 14 -26.36 6.31 -6.19
C ARG A 14 -25.24 6.46 -5.18
N ILE A 15 -25.58 6.54 -3.89
CA ILE A 15 -24.57 6.66 -2.83
C ILE A 15 -23.76 5.36 -2.73
N THR A 16 -24.40 4.20 -2.71
CA THR A 16 -23.68 2.92 -2.69
C THR A 16 -22.71 2.79 -3.86
N LEU A 17 -23.13 3.18 -5.08
CA LEU A 17 -22.26 3.19 -6.25
C LEU A 17 -21.08 4.16 -6.09
N LEU A 18 -21.32 5.36 -5.54
CA LEU A 18 -20.25 6.32 -5.26
C LEU A 18 -19.23 5.76 -4.27
N TRP A 19 -19.69 5.13 -3.18
CA TRP A 19 -18.82 4.51 -2.18
C TRP A 19 -18.01 3.35 -2.78
N LEU A 20 -18.65 2.49 -3.57
CA LEU A 20 -17.96 1.40 -4.27
C LEU A 20 -16.91 1.95 -5.25
N TRP A 21 -17.25 2.99 -6.01
CA TRP A 21 -16.32 3.64 -6.93
C TRP A 21 -15.12 4.24 -6.21
N CYS A 22 -15.35 5.04 -5.18
CA CYS A 22 -14.28 5.58 -4.33
C CYS A 22 -13.41 4.47 -3.74
N GLY A 23 -14.02 3.39 -3.23
CA GLY A 23 -13.30 2.23 -2.70
C GLY A 23 -12.43 1.53 -3.75
N MET A 24 -12.95 1.34 -4.97
CA MET A 24 -12.19 0.77 -6.08
C MET A 24 -11.03 1.66 -6.51
N VAL A 25 -11.23 2.97 -6.59
CA VAL A 25 -10.15 3.93 -6.91
C VAL A 25 -9.07 3.90 -5.82
N ILE A 26 -9.45 3.93 -4.55
CA ILE A 26 -8.50 3.81 -3.44
C ILE A 26 -7.73 2.50 -3.53
N LEU A 27 -8.42 1.37 -3.76
CA LEU A 27 -7.78 0.07 -3.90
C LEU A 27 -6.80 0.06 -5.10
N PHE A 28 -7.21 0.60 -6.24
CA PHE A 28 -6.36 0.71 -7.43
C PHE A 28 -5.09 1.53 -7.17
N LEU A 29 -5.18 2.59 -6.36
CA LEU A 29 -4.02 3.40 -5.97
C LEU A 29 -3.14 2.70 -4.92
N LEU A 30 -3.73 1.99 -3.96
CA LEU A 30 -3.00 1.35 -2.86
C LEU A 30 -2.33 0.04 -3.29
N VAL A 31 -2.98 -0.78 -4.12
CA VAL A 31 -2.45 -2.07 -4.58
C VAL A 31 -1.00 -1.97 -5.08
N PRO A 32 -0.64 -1.11 -6.05
CA PRO A 32 0.73 -1.02 -6.55
C PRO A 32 1.74 -0.54 -5.50
N ILE A 33 1.30 0.21 -4.48
CA ILE A 33 2.14 0.65 -3.36
C ILE A 33 2.35 -0.51 -2.37
N LEU A 34 1.37 -1.41 -2.24
CA LEU A 34 1.42 -2.57 -1.36
C LEU A 34 2.16 -3.76 -1.97
N VAL A 35 2.22 -3.92 -3.30
CA VAL A 35 2.93 -5.04 -3.97
C VAL A 35 4.40 -5.18 -3.53
N PRO A 36 5.18 -4.10 -3.37
CA PRO A 36 6.54 -4.17 -2.85
C PRO A 36 6.66 -4.69 -1.41
N VAL A 37 5.59 -4.61 -0.59
CA VAL A 37 5.62 -5.02 0.82
C VAL A 37 5.81 -6.54 0.99
N PRO A 38 5.02 -7.45 0.39
CA PRO A 38 5.32 -8.88 0.46
C PRO A 38 6.63 -9.23 -0.26
N LEU A 39 7.01 -8.47 -1.30
CA LEU A 39 8.28 -8.64 -1.99
C LEU A 39 9.49 -8.24 -1.15
N SER A 40 9.35 -7.31 -0.18
CA SER A 40 10.44 -6.94 0.72
C SER A 40 10.81 -8.08 1.68
N PHE A 41 9.90 -9.03 1.87
CA PHE A 41 10.16 -10.26 2.61
C PHE A 41 10.80 -11.36 1.76
N ASN A 42 11.23 -11.11 0.53
CA ASN A 42 11.89 -12.13 -0.31
C ASN A 42 13.35 -12.36 0.15
N SER A 43 13.76 -13.63 0.26
CA SER A 43 15.14 -14.05 0.53
C SER A 43 16.10 -13.85 -0.65
N GLY A 44 15.57 -13.82 -1.88
CA GLY A 44 16.30 -13.67 -3.12
C GLY A 44 16.87 -12.26 -3.33
N ALA A 45 17.90 -12.17 -4.19
CA ALA A 45 18.52 -10.89 -4.57
C ALA A 45 17.63 -10.04 -5.50
N PHE A 46 16.54 -10.60 -6.03
CA PHE A 46 15.67 -9.96 -7.00
C PHE A 46 14.21 -9.99 -6.53
N PHE A 47 13.48 -8.91 -6.78
CA PHE A 47 12.04 -8.77 -6.50
C PHE A 47 11.20 -9.50 -7.55
N ILE A 48 11.38 -10.81 -7.65
CA ILE A 48 10.68 -11.66 -8.62
C ILE A 48 9.70 -12.55 -7.85
N PHE A 49 8.50 -12.73 -8.41
CA PHE A 49 7.52 -13.73 -7.96
C PHE A 49 7.78 -15.05 -8.70
N PRO A 50 7.66 -16.24 -8.07
CA PRO A 50 7.25 -16.51 -6.69
C PRO A 50 8.33 -16.19 -5.64
N LEU A 51 7.91 -15.88 -4.40
CA LEU A 51 8.83 -15.70 -3.28
C LEU A 51 9.59 -17.01 -3.03
N GLU A 52 10.93 -16.97 -3.07
CA GLU A 52 11.76 -18.15 -2.81
C GLU A 52 11.77 -18.52 -1.31
N GLY A 53 11.53 -17.54 -0.43
CA GLY A 53 11.46 -17.70 1.01
C GLY A 53 11.14 -16.37 1.71
N ILE A 54 10.67 -16.44 2.96
CA ILE A 54 10.42 -15.26 3.81
C ILE A 54 11.73 -14.88 4.53
N SER A 55 12.20 -13.65 4.34
CA SER A 55 13.43 -13.11 4.92
C SER A 55 13.30 -11.65 5.31
N THR A 56 13.93 -11.26 6.42
CA THR A 56 14.04 -9.87 6.90
C THR A 56 15.37 -9.21 6.52
N ARG A 57 16.21 -9.89 5.73
CA ARG A 57 17.56 -9.45 5.36
C ARG A 57 17.62 -8.00 4.86
N TRP A 58 16.66 -7.58 4.05
CA TRP A 58 16.65 -6.22 3.50
C TRP A 58 16.44 -5.15 4.57
N TYR A 59 15.63 -5.42 5.59
CA TYR A 59 15.47 -4.54 6.75
C TYR A 59 16.77 -4.44 7.55
N GLU A 60 17.46 -5.56 7.75
CA GLU A 60 18.77 -5.59 8.43
C GLU A 60 19.83 -4.81 7.66
N VAL A 61 19.86 -4.89 6.32
CA VAL A 61 20.79 -4.13 5.49
C VAL A 61 20.52 -2.63 5.57
N VAL A 62 19.25 -2.21 5.48
CA VAL A 62 18.86 -0.80 5.53
C VAL A 62 19.18 -0.18 6.90
N LEU A 63 18.87 -0.89 7.99
CA LEU A 63 19.09 -0.39 9.34
C LEU A 63 20.55 -0.58 9.81
N GLY A 64 21.26 -1.60 9.33
CA GLY A 64 22.60 -1.96 9.79
C GLY A 64 23.75 -1.30 9.03
N THR A 65 23.50 -0.70 7.85
CA THR A 65 24.58 -0.11 7.03
C THR A 65 24.69 1.40 7.24
N GLN A 66 25.89 1.88 7.57
CA GLN A 66 26.19 3.32 7.75
C GLN A 66 25.76 4.18 6.55
N ARG A 67 25.92 3.67 5.33
CA ARG A 67 25.49 4.35 4.10
C ARG A 67 24.01 4.72 4.10
N TRP A 68 23.14 3.79 4.52
CA TRP A 68 21.70 4.02 4.57
C TRP A 68 21.33 4.97 5.71
N GLN A 69 21.95 4.80 6.88
CA GLN A 69 21.74 5.70 8.01
C GLN A 69 22.13 7.15 7.68
N SER A 70 23.28 7.36 7.04
CA SER A 70 23.71 8.70 6.60
C SER A 70 22.81 9.28 5.50
N ALA A 71 22.33 8.47 4.55
CA ALA A 71 21.39 8.92 3.53
C ALA A 71 20.03 9.35 4.12
N ILE A 72 19.53 8.59 5.11
CA ILE A 72 18.32 8.95 5.86
C ILE A 72 18.54 10.25 6.63
N GLY A 73 19.66 10.38 7.34
CA GLY A 73 20.02 11.61 8.06
C GLY A 73 20.07 12.83 7.14
N ASN A 74 20.71 12.69 5.97
CA ASN A 74 20.78 13.76 4.96
C ASN A 74 19.43 14.12 4.34
N SER A 75 18.43 13.23 4.39
CA SER A 75 17.08 13.52 3.88
C SER A 75 16.20 14.22 4.92
N LEU A 76 16.58 14.17 6.19
CA LEU A 76 15.83 14.73 7.31
C LEU A 76 16.28 16.17 7.69
N ILE A 77 17.48 16.56 7.27
CA ILE A 77 18.08 17.89 7.49
C ILE A 77 17.90 18.71 6.21
#